data_AF-A0A1I7EBI5-F1
#
_entry.id   AF-A0A1I7EBI5-F1
#
_cell.length_a   1.000
_cell.length_b   1.000
_cell.length_c   1.000
_cell.angle_alpha   90.00
_cell.angle_beta   90.00
_cell.angle_gamma   90.00
#
_symmetry.space_group_name_H-M   'P 1'
#
loop_
_entity.id
_entity.type
_entity.pdbx_description
1 polymer ?
#
loop_
_entity_poly.entity_id
_entity_poly.type
_entity_poly.pdbx_seq_one_letter_code
_entity_poly.pdbx_strand_id
1 'polypeptide(L)'
;MPAAGKVALVAVVGNEDGAHHCHAACFQALNNVGFTIPANGEIYWVGEAMGSVNHVDFTGTPEKVVDTLKMAASNAAHLARALKGENYPGAAAEG
;
A
#
# COMPACT_ATOMS: atom_id res chain seq x y z
N MET A 1 -19.94 6.24 -0.78
CA MET A 1 -18.97 5.36 -0.07
C MET A 1 -17.94 6.24 0.60
N PRO A 2 -17.75 6.17 1.93
CA PRO A 2 -16.92 7.12 2.68
C PRO A 2 -15.41 7.08 2.34
N ALA A 3 -14.93 6.08 1.59
CA ALA A 3 -13.56 6.00 1.12
C ALA A 3 -13.35 6.48 -0.33
N ALA A 4 -14.41 6.75 -1.09
CA ALA A 4 -14.29 7.21 -2.47
C ALA A 4 -13.50 8.53 -2.54
N GLY A 5 -12.52 8.58 -3.44
CA GLY A 5 -11.59 9.71 -3.55
C GLY A 5 -10.41 9.67 -2.57
N LYS A 6 -10.29 8.62 -1.75
CA LYS A 6 -9.12 8.39 -0.88
C LYS A 6 -8.21 7.33 -1.48
N VAL A 7 -6.91 7.44 -1.18
CA VAL A 7 -5.87 6.51 -1.64
C VAL A 7 -5.47 5.56 -0.53
N ALA A 8 -5.24 4.29 -0.86
CA ALA A 8 -4.71 3.30 0.07
C ALA A 8 -3.37 2.70 -0.38
N LEU A 9 -2.54 2.39 0.60
CA LEU A 9 -1.31 1.60 0.48
C LEU A 9 -1.40 0.43 1.47
N VAL A 10 -0.73 -0.68 1.19
CA VAL A 10 -0.66 -1.82 2.11
C VAL A 10 0.80 -2.23 2.30
N ALA A 11 1.21 -2.26 3.57
CA ALA A 11 2.52 -2.75 3.99
C ALA A 11 2.37 -4.12 4.65
N VAL A 12 3.18 -5.09 4.23
CA VAL A 12 3.20 -6.45 4.79
C VAL A 12 4.59 -6.78 5.29
N VAL A 13 4.69 -7.34 6.49
CA VAL A 13 5.91 -7.97 6.98
C VAL A 13 5.60 -9.45 7.21
N GLY A 14 6.42 -10.33 6.65
CA GLY A 14 6.29 -11.77 6.82
C GLY A 14 7.66 -12.40 7.03
N ASN A 15 7.71 -13.53 7.72
CA ASN A 15 9.00 -14.18 7.98
C ASN A 15 9.58 -14.89 6.74
N GLU A 16 8.78 -15.17 5.71
CA GLU A 16 9.20 -15.96 4.56
C GLU A 16 8.44 -15.64 3.26
N ASP A 17 7.14 -15.88 3.20
CA ASP A 17 6.35 -15.74 1.96
C ASP A 17 4.92 -15.27 2.25
N GLY A 18 4.19 -14.91 1.19
CA GLY A 18 2.76 -14.59 1.21
C GLY A 18 2.43 -13.12 0.98
N ALA A 19 3.43 -12.23 0.86
CA ALA A 19 3.21 -10.79 0.72
C ALA A 19 2.23 -10.46 -0.42
N HIS A 20 2.49 -10.95 -1.63
CA HIS A 20 1.63 -10.68 -2.78
C HIS A 20 0.22 -11.26 -2.65
N HIS A 21 0.04 -12.41 -1.98
CA HIS A 21 -1.29 -12.94 -1.68
C HIS A 21 -2.02 -12.00 -0.71
N CYS A 22 -1.37 -11.61 0.39
CA CYS A 22 -1.93 -10.66 1.34
C CYS A 22 -2.30 -9.34 0.67
N HIS A 23 -1.44 -8.80 -0.20
CA HIS A 23 -1.73 -7.62 -1.00
C HIS A 23 -2.97 -7.81 -1.86
N ALA A 24 -3.09 -8.91 -2.61
CA ALA A 24 -4.25 -9.17 -3.46
C ALA A 24 -5.56 -9.19 -2.64
N ALA A 25 -5.58 -9.86 -1.50
CA ALA A 25 -6.74 -9.92 -0.61
C ALA A 25 -7.09 -8.54 -0.02
N CYS A 26 -6.10 -7.83 0.52
CA CYS A 26 -6.28 -6.51 1.12
C CYS A 26 -6.71 -5.47 0.08
N PHE A 27 -6.08 -5.46 -1.09
CA PHE A 27 -6.40 -4.53 -2.16
C PHE A 27 -7.80 -4.76 -2.72
N GLN A 28 -8.22 -6.01 -2.89
CA GLN A 28 -9.60 -6.27 -3.26
C GLN A 28 -10.58 -5.76 -2.20
N ALA A 29 -10.31 -6.01 -0.91
CA ALA A 29 -11.15 -5.53 0.17
C ALA A 29 -11.21 -3.99 0.25
N LEU A 30 -10.08 -3.31 0.07
CA LEU A 30 -9.97 -1.85 0.08
C LEU A 30 -10.69 -1.22 -1.13
N ASN A 31 -10.53 -1.82 -2.31
CA ASN A 31 -11.27 -1.40 -3.50
C ASN A 31 -12.78 -1.56 -3.31
N ASN A 32 -13.24 -2.66 -2.70
CA ASN A 32 -14.66 -2.91 -2.44
C ASN A 32 -15.32 -1.83 -1.55
N VAL A 33 -14.55 -1.17 -0.68
CA VAL A 33 -15.05 -0.08 0.16
C VAL A 33 -14.76 1.32 -0.41
N GLY A 34 -14.12 1.40 -1.58
CA GLY A 34 -14.00 2.60 -2.39
C GLY A 34 -12.64 3.30 -2.40
N PHE A 35 -11.58 2.69 -1.84
CA PHE A 35 -10.23 3.25 -1.98
C PHE A 35 -9.69 3.07 -3.40
N THR A 36 -8.91 4.04 -3.87
CA THR A 36 -8.09 3.90 -5.08
C THR A 36 -6.68 3.48 -4.68
N ILE A 37 -6.09 2.56 -5.46
CA ILE A 37 -4.75 2.03 -5.20
C ILE A 37 -3.78 2.65 -6.23
N PRO A 38 -2.66 3.25 -5.82
CA PRO A 38 -1.68 3.79 -6.74
C PRO A 38 -0.85 2.66 -7.38
N ALA A 39 -0.20 2.97 -8.51
CA ALA A 39 0.81 2.08 -9.07
C ALA A 39 1.89 1.79 -8.01
N ASN A 40 2.30 0.52 -7.90
CA ASN A 40 3.24 0.06 -6.87
C ASN A 40 2.82 0.45 -5.44
N GLY A 41 1.53 0.33 -5.12
CA GLY A 41 1.00 0.57 -3.78
C GLY A 41 1.28 -0.54 -2.75
N GLU A 42 1.95 -1.61 -3.19
CA GLU A 42 2.42 -2.72 -2.36
C GLU A 42 3.79 -2.41 -1.76
N ILE A 43 3.89 -2.53 -0.44
CA ILE A 43 5.15 -2.44 0.31
C ILE A 43 5.28 -3.74 1.09
N TYR A 44 6.47 -4.35 1.07
CA TYR A 44 6.71 -5.48 1.95
C TYR A 44 8.17 -5.68 2.33
N TRP A 45 8.32 -6.46 3.39
CA TRP A 45 9.53 -7.22 3.66
C TRP A 45 9.15 -8.67 3.90
N VAL A 46 9.92 -9.59 3.32
CA VAL A 46 9.89 -11.01 3.67
C VAL A 46 11.30 -11.50 3.92
N GLY A 47 11.43 -12.45 4.84
CA GLY A 47 12.68 -13.16 5.10
C GLY A 47 12.95 -14.25 4.07
N GLU A 48 14.14 -14.84 4.15
CA GLU A 48 14.48 -16.02 3.35
C GLU A 48 13.69 -17.25 3.83
N ALA A 49 13.41 -18.17 2.90
CA ALA A 49 12.76 -19.44 3.23
C ALA A 49 13.55 -20.21 4.29
N MET A 50 12.85 -20.67 5.35
CA MET A 50 13.47 -21.35 6.50
C MET A 50 14.55 -20.51 7.22
N GLY A 51 14.53 -19.19 7.07
CA GLY A 51 15.43 -18.26 7.76
C GLY A 51 15.05 -18.02 9.23
N SER A 52 15.94 -17.37 9.98
CA SER A 52 15.71 -17.01 11.38
C SER A 52 15.64 -15.50 11.65
N VAL A 53 15.82 -14.69 10.59
CA VAL A 53 15.78 -13.22 10.68
C VAL A 53 14.33 -12.77 10.59
N ASN A 54 13.90 -11.91 11.50
CA ASN A 54 12.62 -11.21 11.46
C ASN A 54 12.85 -9.75 11.11
N HIS A 55 11.84 -9.08 10.55
CA HIS A 55 11.94 -7.64 10.27
C HIS A 55 12.27 -6.81 11.53
N VAL A 56 11.80 -7.24 12.70
CA VAL A 56 12.06 -6.54 13.98
C VAL A 56 13.51 -6.64 14.44
N ASP A 57 14.30 -7.57 13.90
CA ASP A 57 15.69 -7.79 14.30
C ASP A 57 16.64 -6.74 13.70
N PHE A 58 16.18 -5.95 12.72
CA PHE A 58 16.98 -4.87 12.14
C PHE A 58 16.98 -3.62 13.03
N THR A 59 18.14 -2.98 13.17
CA THR A 59 18.29 -1.68 13.87
C THR A 59 17.73 -0.50 13.07
N GLY A 60 17.23 -0.73 11.87
CA GLY A 60 16.57 0.23 11.00
C GLY A 60 15.87 -0.47 9.83
N THR A 61 15.14 0.29 9.02
CA THR A 61 14.45 -0.27 7.85
C THR A 61 15.46 -0.67 6.78
N PRO A 62 15.43 -1.92 6.25
CA PRO A 62 16.32 -2.34 5.16
C PRO A 62 16.21 -1.41 3.94
N GLU A 63 17.34 -1.13 3.26
CA GLU A 63 17.41 -0.14 2.17
C GLU A 63 16.38 -0.41 1.05
N LYS A 64 16.22 -1.66 0.63
CA LYS A 64 15.19 -2.05 -0.37
C LYS A 64 13.76 -1.73 0.08
N VAL A 65 13.47 -1.86 1.38
CA VAL A 65 12.17 -1.50 1.95
C VAL A 65 12.01 0.01 1.97
N VAL A 66 13.08 0.76 2.28
CA VAL A 66 13.08 2.22 2.20
C VAL A 66 12.81 2.72 0.78
N ASP A 67 13.41 2.11 -0.24
CA ASP A 67 13.23 2.51 -1.63
C ASP A 67 11.82 2.23 -2.14
N THR A 68 11.26 1.05 -1.81
CA THR A 68 9.87 0.73 -2.12
C THR A 68 8.89 1.65 -1.39
N LEU A 69 9.16 1.99 -0.12
CA LEU A 69 8.39 2.99 0.64
C LEU A 69 8.40 4.36 -0.04
N LYS A 70 9.56 4.86 -0.47
CA LYS A 70 9.68 6.16 -1.15
C LYS A 70 8.89 6.18 -2.45
N MET A 71 9.00 5.13 -3.25
CA MET A 71 8.26 5.00 -4.51
C MET A 71 6.74 4.96 -4.27
N ALA A 72 6.29 4.08 -3.36
CA ALA A 72 4.87 3.94 -3.03
C ALA A 72 4.28 5.25 -2.48
N ALA A 73 5.01 5.94 -1.59
CA ALA A 73 4.59 7.24 -1.06
C ALA A 73 4.50 8.32 -2.15
N SER A 74 5.47 8.35 -3.09
CA SER A 74 5.45 9.27 -4.23
C SER A 74 4.22 9.05 -5.12
N ASN A 75 3.94 7.79 -5.47
CA ASN A 75 2.80 7.42 -6.32
C ASN A 75 1.47 7.68 -5.62
N ALA A 76 1.36 7.36 -4.32
CA ALA A 76 0.18 7.64 -3.52
C ALA A 76 -0.10 9.14 -3.43
N ALA A 77 0.93 9.95 -3.18
CA ALA A 77 0.79 11.40 -3.11
C ALA A 77 0.39 12.01 -4.46
N HIS A 78 0.94 11.49 -5.57
CA HIS A 78 0.53 11.89 -6.91
C HIS A 78 -0.95 11.58 -7.16
N LEU A 79 -1.39 10.34 -6.91
CA LEU A 79 -2.78 9.92 -7.09
C LEU A 79 -3.75 10.70 -6.20
N ALA A 80 -3.38 10.95 -4.94
CA ALA A 80 -4.20 11.73 -4.03
C ALA A 80 -4.41 13.17 -4.51
N ARG A 81 -3.36 13.79 -5.08
CA ARG A 81 -3.48 15.12 -5.71
C ARG A 81 -4.38 15.09 -6.94
N ALA A 82 -4.27 14.03 -7.77
CA ALA A 82 -5.14 13.87 -8.93
C ALA A 82 -6.62 13.76 -8.52
N LEU A 83 -6.95 12.88 -7.55
CA LEU A 83 -8.31 12.71 -7.04
C LEU A 83 -8.86 13.95 -6.32
N LYS A 84 -7.97 14.77 -5.72
CA LYS A 84 -8.37 16.07 -5.15
C LYS A 84 -8.71 17.09 -6.23
N GLY A 85 -8.03 17.06 -7.38
CA GLY A 85 -8.29 17.96 -8.51
C GLY A 85 -9.52 17.55 -9.31
N GLU A 86 -9.67 16.26 -9.56
CA GLU A 86 -10.79 15.67 -10.28
C GLU A 86 -11.16 14.33 -9.62
N ASN A 87 -12.18 14.37 -8.77
CA ASN A 87 -12.64 13.19 -8.04
C ASN A 87 -13.61 12.36 -8.90
N TYR A 88 -13.91 11.13 -8.47
CA TYR A 88 -14.91 10.30 -9.12
C TYR A 88 -16.27 11.03 -9.17
N PRO A 89 -16.98 11.04 -10.32
CA PRO A 89 -18.28 11.70 -10.42
C PRO A 89 -19.32 11.20 -9.41
N GLY A 90 -19.20 9.93 -8.98
CA GLY A 90 -20.07 9.31 -7.96
C GLY A 90 -19.56 9.43 -6.51
N ALA A 91 -18.37 9.98 -6.29
CA ALA A 91 -17.92 10.37 -4.96
C ALA A 91 -18.59 11.72 -4.67
N ALA A 92 -19.79 11.68 -4.09
CA ALA A 92 -20.51 12.90 -3.73
C ALA A 92 -19.54 13.85 -2.98
N ALA A 93 -19.44 15.09 -3.47
CA ALA A 93 -18.81 16.13 -2.68
C ALA A 93 -19.63 16.24 -1.40
N GLU A 94 -19.06 15.81 -0.27
CA GLU A 94 -19.54 16.33 1.00
C GLU A 94 -19.30 17.83 0.93
N GLY A 95 -20.38 18.58 0.67
CA GLY A 95 -20.41 20.03 0.70
C GLY A 95 -20.24 20.56 2.11
#